data_AF-A0A5R2N7Y0-F1
#
_entry.id   AF-A0A5R2N7Y0-F1
#
_cell.length_a   1.000
_cell.length_b   1.000
_cell.length_c   1.000
_cell.angle_alpha   90.00
_cell.angle_beta   90.00
_cell.angle_gamma   90.00
#
_symmetry.space_group_name_H-M   'P 1'
#
loop_
_entity.id
_entity.type
_entity.pdbx_description
1 polymer ?
#
loop_
_entity_poly.entity_id
_entity_poly.type
_entity_poly.pdbx_seq_one_letter_code
_entity_poly.pdbx_strand_id
1 'polypeptide(L)'
;MLFSVLIASLSWRYVEEPVRRLRPVPLKAITAGAASALIVASTGDAISQAGGFASRVSNDALAMRSLEAMWDWPCPQTVNIPELGVTYCAFGAPWGLAKHHGILWGDSHAD
;
A
#
# COMPACT_ATOMS: atom_id res chain seq x y z
N MET A 1 9.75 21.97 -9.44
CA MET A 1 11.04 21.97 -8.71
C MET A 1 11.21 23.15 -7.75
N LEU A 2 10.96 24.41 -8.14
CA LEU A 2 11.07 25.55 -7.21
C LEU A 2 10.12 25.43 -5.99
N PHE A 3 8.89 24.96 -6.21
CA PHE A 3 7.90 24.76 -5.15
C PHE A 3 8.34 23.72 -4.11
N SER A 4 8.88 22.59 -4.55
CA SER A 4 9.40 21.55 -3.66
C SER A 4 10.62 22.03 -2.87
N VAL A 5 11.50 22.83 -3.48
CA VAL A 5 12.66 23.43 -2.79
C VAL A 5 12.20 24.46 -1.75
N LEU A 6 11.20 25.26 -2.05
CA LEU A 6 10.63 26.24 -1.13
C LEU A 6 9.96 25.55 0.06
N ILE A 7 9.14 24.52 -0.18
CA ILE A 7 8.53 23.72 0.90
C ILE A 7 9.61 23.04 1.74
N ALA A 8 10.63 22.45 1.13
CA ALA A 8 11.72 21.81 1.85
C ALA A 8 12.48 22.81 2.72
N SER A 9 12.72 24.02 2.21
CA SER A 9 13.41 25.09 2.94
C SER A 9 12.59 25.61 4.12
N LEU A 10 11.28 25.76 3.95
CA LEU A 10 10.36 26.13 5.04
C LEU A 10 10.26 25.01 6.09
N SER A 11 10.16 23.75 5.67
CA SER A 11 10.16 22.59 6.56
C SER A 11 11.44 22.54 7.40
N TRP A 12 12.59 22.70 6.76
CA TRP A 12 13.87 22.72 7.44
C TRP A 12 13.94 23.83 8.49
N ARG A 13 13.56 25.06 8.12
CA ARG A 13 13.70 26.24 8.98
C ARG A 13 12.74 26.24 10.18
N TYR A 14 11.50 25.79 9.97
CA TYR A 14 10.43 25.94 10.97
C TYR A 14 10.07 24.65 11.70
N VAL A 15 10.39 23.48 11.14
CA VAL A 15 10.09 22.18 11.76
C VAL A 15 11.37 21.50 12.21
N GLU A 16 12.29 21.22 11.31
CA GLU A 16 13.44 20.36 11.62
C GLU A 16 14.50 21.04 12.51
N GLU A 17 14.96 22.23 12.14
CA GLU A 17 16.00 22.92 12.90
C GLU A 17 15.62 23.24 14.35
N PRO A 18 14.40 23.74 14.67
CA PRO A 18 14.00 23.93 16.06
C PRO A 18 13.91 22.60 16.80
N VAL A 19 13.31 21.56 16.21
CA VAL A 19 13.20 20.23 16.84
C VAL A 19 14.56 19.63 17.16
N ARG A 20 15.56 19.79 16.27
CA ARG A 20 16.94 19.31 16.50
C ARG A 20 17.65 20.01 17.65
N ARG A 21 17.29 21.27 17.93
CA ARG A 21 17.87 22.06 19.03
C ARG A 21 17.09 21.95 20.33
N LEU A 22 15.85 21.46 20.29
CA LEU A 22 15.05 21.20 21.48
C LEU A 22 15.68 20.06 22.30
N ARG A 23 15.89 20.32 23.60
CA ARG A 23 16.18 19.29 24.60
C ARG A 23 14.97 19.19 25.54
N PRO A 24 13.88 18.53 25.10
CA PRO A 24 12.68 18.44 25.92
C PRO A 24 12.97 17.66 27.20
N VAL A 25 12.31 18.05 28.29
CA VAL A 25 12.30 17.21 29.50
C VAL A 25 11.65 15.85 29.18
N PRO A 26 12.16 14.72 29.69
CA PRO A 26 11.74 13.38 29.28
C PRO A 26 10.22 13.17 29.29
N LEU A 27 9.54 13.68 30.32
CA LEU A 27 8.09 13.54 30.46
C LEU A 27 7.32 14.21 29.30
N LYS A 28 7.77 15.36 28.81
CA LYS A 28 7.15 16.05 27.66
C LYS A 28 7.38 15.30 26.35
N ALA A 29 8.53 14.66 26.19
CA ALA A 29 8.82 13.85 25.01
C ALA A 29 7.94 12.58 24.99
N ILE A 30 7.78 11.92 26.15
CA ILE A 30 6.92 10.74 26.29
C ILE A 30 5.46 11.09 26.00
N THR A 31 4.93 12.17 26.58
CA THR A 31 3.53 12.55 26.33
C THR A 31 3.28 12.97 24.89
N ALA A 32 4.20 13.71 24.28
CA ALA A 32 4.11 14.06 22.86
C ALA A 32 4.16 12.82 21.95
N GLY A 33 5.03 11.85 22.26
CA GLY A 33 5.11 10.57 21.54
C GLY A 33 3.83 9.75 21.69
N ALA A 34 3.31 9.60 22.91
CA ALA A 34 2.06 8.88 23.17
C ALA A 34 0.86 9.53 22.48
N ALA A 35 0.76 10.86 22.52
CA ALA A 35 -0.29 11.60 21.81
C ALA A 35 -0.19 11.39 20.29
N SER A 36 1.02 11.43 19.73
CA SER A 36 1.24 11.19 18.29
C SER A 36 0.84 9.76 17.91
N ALA A 37 1.23 8.76 18.70
CA ALA A 37 0.85 7.37 18.49
C ALA A 37 -0.67 7.17 18.54
N LEU A 38 -1.36 7.81 19.49
CA LEU A 38 -2.82 7.75 19.61
C LEU A 38 -3.51 8.37 18.39
N ILE A 39 -3.02 9.51 17.89
CA ILE A 39 -3.56 10.15 16.68
C ILE A 39 -3.40 9.22 15.48
N VAL A 40 -2.23 8.62 15.29
CA VAL A 40 -1.99 7.67 14.18
C VAL A 40 -2.89 6.44 14.31
N ALA A 41 -2.98 5.85 15.51
CA ALA A 41 -3.79 4.67 15.75
C ALA A 41 -5.29 4.94 15.52
N SER A 42 -5.83 6.02 16.08
CA SER A 42 -7.24 6.39 15.90
C SER A 42 -7.57 6.75 14.45
N THR A 43 -6.69 7.45 13.76
CA THR A 43 -6.87 7.76 12.33
C THR A 43 -6.83 6.49 11.48
N GLY A 44 -5.87 5.60 11.74
CA GLY A 44 -5.75 4.32 11.04
C GLY A 44 -6.96 3.41 11.26
N ASP A 45 -7.45 3.34 12.50
CA ASP A 45 -8.65 2.59 12.86
C ASP A 45 -9.90 3.16 12.14
N ALA A 46 -10.07 4.49 12.15
CA ALA A 46 -11.16 5.14 11.44
C ALA A 46 -11.13 4.85 9.92
N ILE A 47 -9.95 4.86 9.30
CA ILE A 47 -9.78 4.49 7.88
C ILE A 47 -10.12 3.02 7.64
N SER A 48 -9.67 2.12 8.52
CA SER A 48 -9.96 0.69 8.46
C SER A 48 -11.46 0.43 8.53
N GLN A 49 -12.15 1.03 9.50
CA GLN A 49 -13.60 0.92 9.67
C GLN A 49 -14.38 1.52 8.50
N ALA A 50 -13.85 2.56 7.85
CA ALA A 50 -14.43 3.12 6.63
C ALA A 50 -14.22 2.26 5.37
N GLY A 51 -13.52 1.13 5.47
CA GLY A 51 -13.19 0.28 4.32
C GLY A 51 -12.10 0.88 3.42
N GLY A 52 -11.24 1.74 3.98
CA GLY A 52 -10.16 2.40 3.25
C GLY A 52 -10.62 3.54 2.35
N PHE A 53 -9.81 3.87 1.33
CA PHE A 53 -10.11 4.91 0.36
C PHE A 53 -10.55 4.28 -0.97
N ALA A 54 -11.81 3.84 -1.05
CA ALA A 54 -12.34 3.15 -2.23
C ALA A 54 -12.17 3.94 -3.55
N SER A 55 -12.16 5.27 -3.48
CA SER A 55 -11.91 6.16 -4.64
C SER A 55 -10.53 6.01 -5.27
N ARG A 56 -9.57 5.35 -4.61
CA ARG A 56 -8.22 5.10 -5.15
C ARG A 56 -8.16 3.88 -6.06
N VAL A 57 -9.23 3.08 -6.12
CA VAL A 57 -9.27 1.80 -6.80
C VAL A 57 -10.41 1.82 -7.82
N SER A 58 -10.25 1.13 -8.96
CA SER A 58 -11.33 1.00 -9.93
C SER A 58 -12.49 0.18 -9.34
N ASN A 59 -13.70 0.38 -9.85
CA ASN A 59 -14.86 -0.39 -9.39
C ASN A 59 -14.67 -1.91 -9.57
N ASP A 60 -13.97 -2.33 -10.63
CA ASP A 60 -13.66 -3.75 -10.88
C ASP A 60 -12.74 -4.33 -9.81
N ALA A 61 -11.70 -3.59 -9.40
CA ALA A 61 -10.82 -4.03 -8.33
C ALA A 61 -11.48 -3.91 -6.94
N LEU A 62 -12.45 -3.01 -6.75
CA LEU A 62 -13.28 -2.99 -5.54
C LEU A 62 -14.17 -4.24 -5.42
N ALA A 63 -14.57 -4.87 -6.53
CA ALA A 63 -15.33 -6.12 -6.50
C ALA A 63 -14.51 -7.29 -5.94
N MET A 64 -13.18 -7.28 -6.16
CA MET A 64 -12.24 -8.29 -5.64
C MET A 64 -11.95 -8.14 -4.14
N ARG A 65 -12.49 -7.13 -3.45
CA ARG A 65 -12.26 -6.95 -2.01
C ARG A 65 -12.91 -8.01 -1.13
N SER A 66 -13.95 -8.69 -1.63
CA SER A 66 -14.63 -9.70 -0.84
C SER A 66 -13.80 -10.98 -0.85
N LEU A 67 -13.67 -11.60 0.33
CA LEU A 67 -12.96 -12.87 0.46
C LEU A 67 -13.56 -13.92 -0.47
N GLU A 68 -14.89 -13.97 -0.57
CA GLU A 68 -15.59 -14.89 -1.47
C GLU A 68 -15.25 -14.65 -2.95
N ALA A 69 -15.26 -13.40 -3.44
CA ALA A 69 -14.93 -13.12 -4.83
C ALA A 69 -13.45 -13.39 -5.16
N MET A 70 -12.56 -13.16 -4.20
CA MET A 70 -11.14 -13.46 -4.34
C MET A 70 -10.89 -14.98 -4.45
N TRP A 71 -11.58 -15.77 -3.61
CA TRP A 71 -11.43 -17.23 -3.60
C TRP A 71 -12.14 -17.92 -4.77
N ASP A 72 -13.27 -17.39 -5.22
CA ASP A 72 -14.03 -17.93 -6.35
C ASP A 72 -13.67 -17.26 -7.69
N TRP A 73 -12.51 -16.58 -7.78
CA TRP A 73 -12.10 -15.92 -9.01
C TRP A 73 -11.83 -16.94 -10.13
N PRO A 74 -12.63 -16.96 -11.23
CA PRO A 74 -12.38 -17.87 -12.33
C PRO A 74 -11.07 -17.53 -13.05
N CYS A 75 -10.21 -18.53 -13.19
CA CYS A 75 -8.98 -18.38 -13.95
C CYS A 75 -9.28 -18.09 -15.44
N PRO A 76 -8.85 -16.94 -16.00
CA PRO A 76 -9.21 -16.56 -17.37
C PRO A 76 -8.44 -17.33 -18.45
N GLN A 77 -7.22 -17.79 -18.15
CA GLN A 77 -6.43 -18.65 -19.04
C GLN A 77 -5.52 -19.57 -18.22
N THR A 78 -5.54 -20.86 -18.52
CA THR A 78 -4.61 -21.83 -17.93
C THR A 78 -3.42 -22.01 -18.87
N VAL A 79 -2.21 -21.87 -18.36
CA VAL A 79 -0.98 -21.94 -19.14
C VAL A 79 -0.08 -23.02 -18.58
N ASN A 80 0.42 -23.89 -19.47
CA ASN A 80 1.46 -24.85 -19.11
C ASN A 80 2.83 -24.22 -19.33
N ILE A 81 3.62 -24.12 -18.27
CA ILE A 81 5.01 -23.67 -18.31
C ILE A 81 5.88 -24.90 -18.03
N PRO A 82 6.47 -25.53 -19.08
CA PRO A 82 7.15 -26.82 -18.96
C PRO A 82 8.24 -26.86 -17.88
N GLU A 83 8.93 -25.75 -17.67
CA GLU A 83 10.02 -25.60 -16.71
C GLU A 83 9.55 -25.68 -15.25
N LEU A 84 8.25 -25.44 -14.99
CA LEU A 84 7.65 -25.42 -13.66
C LEU A 84 6.82 -26.67 -13.36
N GLY A 85 6.60 -27.55 -14.35
CA GLY A 85 5.99 -28.87 -14.16
C GLY A 85 4.50 -28.89 -13.79
N VAL A 86 3.85 -27.73 -13.69
CA VAL A 86 2.41 -27.59 -13.39
C VAL A 86 1.76 -26.52 -14.27
N THR A 87 0.43 -26.57 -14.39
CA THR A 87 -0.37 -25.55 -15.07
C THR A 87 -0.66 -24.39 -14.12
N TYR A 88 -0.38 -23.18 -14.57
CA TYR A 88 -0.62 -21.94 -13.83
C TYR A 88 -1.81 -21.18 -14.39
N CYS A 89 -2.46 -20.40 -13.53
CA CYS A 89 -3.37 -19.37 -14.00
C CYS A 89 -2.58 -18.17 -14.51
N ALA A 90 -2.91 -17.70 -15.72
CA ALA A 90 -2.38 -16.44 -16.23
C ALA A 90 -3.51 -15.41 -16.37
N PHE A 91 -3.16 -14.14 -16.22
CA PHE A 91 -4.07 -13.00 -16.32
C PHE A 91 -3.42 -11.87 -17.12
N GLY A 92 -4.22 -10.91 -17.59
CA GLY A 92 -3.75 -9.84 -18.47
C GLY A 92 -3.79 -10.22 -19.96
N ALA A 93 -2.73 -9.90 -20.71
CA ALA A 93 -2.66 -10.21 -22.14
C ALA A 93 -2.62 -11.73 -22.39
N PRO A 94 -3.15 -12.23 -23.53
CA PRO A 94 -3.05 -13.65 -23.86
C PRO A 94 -1.60 -14.11 -23.88
N TRP A 95 -1.29 -15.21 -23.18
CA TRP A 95 0.09 -15.64 -22.91
C TRP A 95 0.96 -15.73 -24.17
N GLY A 96 0.43 -16.29 -25.26
CA GLY A 96 1.16 -16.43 -26.52
C GLY A 96 1.36 -15.14 -27.33
N LEU A 97 0.63 -14.07 -27.00
CA LEU A 97 0.73 -12.76 -27.67
C LEU A 97 1.48 -11.72 -26.83
N ALA A 98 1.71 -12.00 -25.54
CA ALA A 98 2.40 -11.11 -24.64
C ALA A 98 3.90 -11.01 -25.01
N LYS A 99 4.40 -9.77 -25.18
CA LYS A 99 5.83 -9.51 -25.42
C LYS A 99 6.70 -9.77 -24.18
N HIS A 100 6.11 -9.60 -23.00
CA HIS A 100 6.79 -9.74 -21.72
C HIS A 100 5.94 -10.61 -20.80
N HIS A 101 6.58 -11.56 -20.14
CA HIS A 101 5.96 -12.48 -19.18
C HIS A 101 6.47 -12.16 -17.79
N GLY A 102 5.56 -12.08 -16.82
CA GLY A 102 5.88 -11.89 -15.41
C GLY A 102 5.20 -12.98 -14.59
N ILE A 103 5.86 -13.41 -13.51
CA ILE A 103 5.30 -14.36 -12.54
C ILE A 103 4.97 -13.56 -11.27
N LEU A 104 3.71 -13.59 -10.86
CA LEU A 104 3.29 -13.11 -9.55
C LEU A 104 3.33 -14.29 -8.58
N TRP A 105 4.03 -14.12 -7.47
CA TRP A 105 4.13 -15.13 -6.42
C TRP A 105 4.08 -14.42 -5.06
N GLY A 106 3.16 -14.82 -4.19
CA GLY A 106 3.22 -14.56 -2.76
C GLY A 106 2.27 -15.46 -1.98
N ASP A 107 1.76 -14.94 -0.87
CA ASP A 107 0.73 -15.59 -0.05
C ASP A 107 -0.67 -15.08 -0.43
N SER A 108 -1.67 -15.29 0.42
CA SER A 108 -3.05 -14.82 0.19
C SER A 108 -3.19 -13.29 0.04
N HIS A 109 -2.14 -12.51 0.26
CA HIS A 109 -2.12 -11.06 0.02
C HIS A 109 -1.55 -10.69 -1.36
N ALA A 110 -0.91 -11.65 -2.02
CA ALA A 110 -0.41 -11.53 -3.40
C ALA A 110 -1.34 -12.21 -4.42
N ASP A 111 -2.19 -13.14 -3.98
CA ASP A 111 -3.28 -13.73 -4.78
C ASP A 111 -4.46 -12.75 -4.99
#